data_AF-A0A8J3QSA5-F1
#
_entry.id   AF-A0A8J3QSA5-F1
#
_cell.length_a   1.000
_cell.length_b   1.000
_cell.length_c   1.000
_cell.angle_alpha   90.00
_cell.angle_beta   90.00
_cell.angle_gamma   90.00
#
_symmetry.space_group_name_H-M   'P 1'
#
loop_
_entity.id
_entity.type
_entity.pdbx_description
1 polymer ?
#
loop_
_entity_poly.entity_id
_entity_poly.type
_entity_poly.pdbx_seq_one_letter_code
_entity_poly.pdbx_strand_id
1 'polypeptide(L)'
;MHRTQKPVGLAIAEPTPADILRRAARLLGLYGRTWGRETAQQDGSIPAAAVVDGLRAATVALTEPHSTVAVAYDRVVRQLANTMWRSGLIAECDYYGSWCLTSNQILINWLTRSIHSVDQVVDLFTAAAAEADNAGGVR
;
A
#
# COMPACT_ATOMS: atom_id res chain seq x y z
N MET A 1 38.87 -2.52 36.07
CA MET A 1 37.46 -2.81 35.76
C MET A 1 37.09 -2.07 34.47
N HIS A 2 37.04 -2.76 33.33
CA HIS A 2 36.56 -2.18 32.08
C HIS A 2 35.03 -2.28 32.02
N ARG A 3 34.34 -1.14 32.01
CA ARG A 3 32.91 -1.07 31.63
C ARG A 3 32.84 -1.23 30.12
N THR A 4 32.51 -2.42 29.65
CA THR A 4 32.17 -2.66 28.25
C THR A 4 30.83 -1.97 27.98
N GLN A 5 30.88 -0.78 27.40
CA GLN A 5 29.70 -0.06 26.92
C GLN A 5 29.21 -0.83 25.68
N LYS A 6 28.10 -1.57 25.81
CA LYS A 6 27.41 -2.14 24.65
C LYS A 6 27.01 -0.98 23.73
N PRO A 7 27.19 -1.08 22.41
CA PRO A 7 26.63 -0.10 21.50
C PRO A 7 25.12 -0.03 21.76
N VAL A 8 24.63 1.19 21.97
CA VAL A 8 23.20 1.52 22.01
C VAL A 8 22.59 0.93 20.75
N GLY A 9 21.58 0.06 20.91
CA GLY A 9 20.95 -0.65 19.81
C GLY A 9 20.58 0.32 18.69
N LEU A 10 21.00 0.00 17.47
CA LEU A 10 20.53 0.66 16.27
C LEU A 10 19.01 0.58 16.29
N ALA A 11 18.33 1.72 16.46
CA ALA A 11 16.88 1.77 16.33
C ALA A 11 16.53 1.23 14.95
N ILE A 12 15.85 0.08 14.89
CA ILE A 12 15.29 -0.43 13.65
C ILE A 12 14.32 0.65 13.18
N ALA A 13 14.63 1.30 12.05
CA ALA A 13 13.80 2.37 11.52
C ALA A 13 12.39 1.83 11.30
N GLU A 14 11.37 2.58 11.73
CA GLU A 14 9.99 2.23 11.44
C GLU A 14 9.79 2.13 9.93
N PRO A 15 9.06 1.12 9.44
CA PRO A 15 8.79 0.98 8.01
C PRO A 15 8.02 2.19 7.50
N THR A 16 8.49 2.75 6.39
CA THR A 16 7.81 3.85 5.72
C THR A 16 6.61 3.33 4.90
N PRO A 17 5.66 4.21 4.51
CA PRO A 17 4.63 3.83 3.55
C PRO A 17 5.20 3.26 2.25
N ALA A 18 6.35 3.78 1.79
CA ALA A 18 7.03 3.29 0.59
C ALA A 18 7.48 1.83 0.75
N ASP A 19 8.04 1.45 1.92
CA ASP A 19 8.49 0.09 2.18
C ASP A 19 7.32 -0.91 2.14
N ILE A 20 6.19 -0.53 2.74
CA ILE A 20 4.98 -1.34 2.76
C ILE A 20 4.40 -1.48 1.35
N LEU A 21 4.34 -0.40 0.57
CA LEU A 21 3.84 -0.41 -0.80
C LEU A 21 4.69 -1.28 -1.73
N ARG A 22 6.03 -1.18 -1.65
CA ARG A 22 6.92 -2.06 -2.42
C ARG A 22 6.76 -3.52 -2.03
N ARG A 23 6.60 -3.80 -0.73
CA ARG A 23 6.34 -5.17 -0.25
C ARG A 23 5.01 -5.70 -0.76
N ALA A 24 3.95 -4.89 -0.72
CA ALA A 24 2.64 -5.26 -1.23
C ALA A 24 2.68 -5.51 -2.74
N ALA A 25 3.33 -4.64 -3.52
CA ALA A 25 3.53 -4.81 -4.96
C ALA A 25 4.26 -6.12 -5.27
N ARG A 26 5.31 -6.44 -4.51
CA ARG A 26 6.02 -7.72 -4.65
C ARG A 26 5.13 -8.93 -4.33
N LEU A 27 4.33 -8.88 -3.27
CA LEU A 27 3.39 -9.95 -2.94
C LEU A 27 2.35 -10.14 -4.05
N LEU A 28 1.81 -9.05 -4.58
CA LEU A 28 0.85 -9.09 -5.70
C LEU A 28 1.49 -9.60 -7.00
N GLY A 29 2.72 -9.21 -7.31
CA GLY A 29 3.43 -9.73 -8.48
C GLY A 29 3.72 -11.23 -8.40
N LEU A 30 3.99 -11.74 -7.19
CA LEU A 30 4.25 -13.17 -6.96
C LEU A 30 2.98 -14.02 -6.91
N TYR A 31 1.93 -13.53 -6.27
CA TYR A 31 0.75 -14.33 -5.92
C TYR A 31 -0.58 -13.84 -6.54
N GLY A 32 -0.61 -12.63 -7.10
CA GLY A 32 -1.82 -12.03 -7.65
C GLY A 32 -2.39 -12.79 -8.85
N ARG A 33 -1.52 -13.38 -9.69
CA ARG A 33 -1.98 -14.24 -10.81
C ARG A 33 -2.58 -15.56 -10.33
N THR A 34 -2.05 -16.11 -9.23
CA THR A 34 -2.59 -17.32 -8.59
C THR A 34 -3.95 -17.02 -7.97
N TRP A 35 -4.10 -15.87 -7.31
CA TRP A 35 -5.37 -15.43 -6.71
C TRP A 35 -6.47 -15.13 -7.75
N GLY A 36 -6.15 -14.49 -8.88
CA GLY A 36 -7.11 -14.29 -9.97
C GLY A 36 -7.59 -15.61 -10.60
N ARG A 37 -6.72 -16.61 -10.68
CA ARG A 37 -7.04 -17.94 -11.22
C ARG A 37 -7.95 -18.75 -10.29
N GLU A 38 -7.70 -18.70 -8.98
CA GLU A 38 -8.50 -19.41 -7.96
C GLU A 38 -9.91 -18.82 -7.81
N THR A 39 -10.09 -17.54 -8.10
CA THR A 39 -11.37 -16.83 -7.99
C THR A 39 -12.21 -16.84 -9.26
N ALA A 40 -11.84 -17.64 -10.27
CA ALA A 40 -12.54 -17.81 -11.55
C ALA A 40 -12.70 -16.52 -12.38
N GLN A 41 -11.88 -15.48 -12.14
CA GLN A 41 -11.77 -14.33 -13.04
C GLN A 41 -11.04 -14.78 -14.31
N GLN A 42 -11.81 -15.18 -15.33
CA GLN A 42 -11.29 -15.69 -16.61
C GLN A 42 -10.62 -14.63 -17.47
N ASP A 43 -10.74 -13.35 -17.10
CA ASP A 43 -10.17 -12.21 -17.79
C ASP A 43 -8.76 -11.82 -17.31
N GLY A 44 -8.22 -12.53 -16.31
CA GLY A 44 -6.90 -12.24 -15.74
C GLY A 44 -6.88 -11.04 -14.80
N SER A 45 -8.06 -10.61 -14.33
CA SER A 45 -8.16 -9.58 -13.30
C SER A 45 -7.78 -10.08 -11.91
N ILE A 46 -7.44 -9.12 -11.05
CA ILE A 46 -7.16 -9.37 -9.65
C ILE A 46 -8.39 -9.00 -8.80
N PRO A 47 -8.86 -9.87 -7.90
CA PRO A 47 -9.96 -9.54 -7.01
C PRO A 47 -9.57 -8.39 -6.06
N ALA A 48 -10.50 -7.46 -5.83
CA ALA A 48 -10.31 -6.36 -4.88
C ALA A 48 -9.87 -6.87 -3.49
N ALA A 49 -10.46 -7.97 -3.02
CA ALA A 49 -10.08 -8.60 -1.75
C ALA A 49 -8.62 -9.04 -1.71
N ALA A 50 -8.12 -9.61 -2.81
CA ALA A 50 -6.73 -10.06 -2.91
C ALA A 50 -5.73 -8.89 -2.85
N VAL A 51 -6.08 -7.74 -3.42
CA VAL A 51 -5.29 -6.51 -3.32
C VAL A 51 -5.23 -6.01 -1.87
N VAL A 52 -6.39 -5.94 -1.21
CA VAL A 52 -6.51 -5.50 0.19
C VAL A 52 -5.76 -6.42 1.13
N ASP A 53 -5.89 -7.73 0.95
CA ASP A 53 -5.20 -8.73 1.77
C ASP A 53 -3.69 -8.71 1.53
N GLY A 54 -3.24 -8.54 0.29
CA GLY A 54 -1.82 -8.33 -0.02
C GLY A 54 -1.24 -7.09 0.67
N LEU A 55 -1.98 -5.99 0.70
CA LEU A 55 -1.59 -4.75 1.38
C LEU A 55 -1.56 -4.92 2.91
N ARG A 56 -2.56 -5.59 3.49
CA ARG A 56 -2.62 -5.89 4.92
C ARG A 56 -1.48 -6.81 5.35
N ALA A 57 -1.22 -7.87 4.59
CA ALA A 57 -0.12 -8.80 4.84
C ALA A 57 1.24 -8.09 4.78
N ALA A 58 1.46 -7.21 3.80
CA ALA A 58 2.67 -6.40 3.71
C ALA A 58 2.85 -5.47 4.91
N THR A 59 1.75 -4.85 5.38
CA THR A 59 1.77 -3.97 6.54
C THR A 59 2.18 -4.74 7.79
N VAL A 60 1.45 -5.82 8.11
CA VAL A 60 1.72 -6.68 9.28
C VAL A 60 3.18 -7.15 9.29
N ALA A 61 3.67 -7.66 8.16
CA ALA A 61 5.01 -8.21 8.03
C ALA A 61 6.14 -7.21 8.30
N LEU A 62 5.89 -5.90 8.14
CA LEU A 62 6.91 -4.87 8.34
C LEU A 62 6.73 -4.10 9.65
N THR A 63 5.50 -4.03 10.18
CA THR A 63 5.19 -3.22 11.37
C THR A 63 5.31 -3.98 12.68
N GLU A 64 5.31 -5.32 12.67
CA GLU A 64 5.52 -6.10 13.89
C GLU A 64 7.02 -6.21 14.24
N PRO A 65 7.40 -6.11 15.53
CA PRO A 65 6.63 -5.70 16.72
C PRO A 65 6.56 -4.18 16.98
N HIS A 66 7.01 -3.34 16.05
CA HIS A 66 7.46 -1.96 16.33
C HIS A 66 6.38 -0.86 16.21
N SER A 67 5.18 -1.12 15.66
CA SER A 67 4.14 -0.08 15.47
C SER A 67 2.71 -0.64 15.53
N THR A 68 1.72 0.26 15.62
CA THR A 68 0.31 -0.11 15.47
C THR A 68 0.02 -0.36 13.99
N VAL A 69 -0.13 -1.63 13.61
CA VAL A 69 -0.48 -2.09 12.25
C VAL A 69 -1.57 -1.23 11.60
N ALA A 70 -2.58 -0.84 12.38
CA ALA A 70 -3.69 0.00 11.93
C ALA A 70 -3.25 1.40 11.46
N VAL A 71 -2.34 2.06 12.18
CA VAL A 71 -1.84 3.40 11.81
C VAL A 71 -0.96 3.32 10.56
N ALA A 72 -0.09 2.31 10.48
CA ALA A 72 0.71 2.08 9.29
C ALA A 72 -0.15 1.79 8.06
N TYR A 73 -1.19 0.96 8.23
CA TYR A 73 -2.17 0.69 7.18
C TYR A 73 -2.90 1.96 6.74
N ASP A 74 -3.40 2.78 7.67
CA ASP A 74 -4.07 4.06 7.33
C ASP A 74 -3.16 5.00 6.54
N ARG A 75 -1.89 5.15 6.97
CA ARG A 75 -0.90 5.98 6.27
C ARG A 75 -0.66 5.49 4.84
N VAL A 76 -0.53 4.18 4.65
CA VAL A 76 -0.32 3.57 3.33
C VAL A 76 -1.54 3.77 2.43
N VAL A 77 -2.73 3.53 2.95
CA VAL A 77 -3.97 3.71 2.18
C VAL A 77 -4.20 5.18 1.83
N ARG A 78 -3.86 6.11 2.74
CA ARG A 78 -3.87 7.55 2.44
C ARG A 78 -2.87 7.91 1.33
N GLN A 79 -1.66 7.36 1.38
CA GLN A 79 -0.67 7.58 0.33
C GLN A 79 -1.18 7.08 -1.03
N LEU A 80 -1.84 5.92 -1.08
CA LEU A 80 -2.48 5.42 -2.29
C LEU A 80 -3.56 6.36 -2.80
N ALA A 81 -4.49 6.80 -1.94
CA ALA A 81 -5.54 7.74 -2.32
C ALA A 81 -4.98 9.04 -2.89
N ASN A 82 -3.91 9.59 -2.30
CA ASN A 82 -3.23 10.78 -2.80
C ASN A 82 -2.64 10.57 -4.20
N THR A 83 -2.00 9.41 -4.41
CA THR A 83 -1.39 9.02 -5.70
C THR A 83 -2.48 8.87 -6.76
N MET A 84 -3.60 8.22 -6.42
CA MET A 84 -4.74 8.04 -7.31
C MET A 84 -5.38 9.37 -7.71
N TRP A 85 -5.49 10.32 -6.78
CA TRP A 85 -5.99 11.67 -7.09
C TRP A 85 -5.03 12.41 -8.02
N ARG A 86 -3.73 12.45 -7.70
CA ARG A 86 -2.71 13.15 -8.51
C ARG A 86 -2.56 12.57 -9.91
N SER A 87 -2.76 11.27 -10.08
CA SER A 87 -2.74 10.58 -11.37
C SER A 87 -4.05 10.69 -12.16
N GLY A 88 -5.08 11.32 -11.60
CA GLY A 88 -6.39 11.47 -12.25
C GLY A 88 -7.23 10.18 -12.28
N LEU A 89 -6.87 9.16 -11.50
CA LEU A 89 -7.61 7.91 -11.37
C LEU A 89 -8.92 8.07 -10.58
N ILE A 90 -9.03 9.14 -9.79
CA ILE A 90 -10.25 9.51 -9.06
C ILE A 90 -10.57 10.98 -9.29
N ALA A 91 -11.86 11.30 -9.34
CA ALA A 91 -12.32 12.67 -9.52
C ALA A 91 -12.06 13.50 -8.26
N GLU A 92 -11.82 14.79 -8.42
CA GLU A 92 -11.63 15.72 -7.30
C GLU A 92 -12.82 15.72 -6.33
N CYS A 93 -14.05 15.54 -6.83
CA CYS A 93 -15.25 15.46 -5.98
C CYS A 93 -15.26 14.24 -5.04
N ASP A 94 -14.59 13.16 -5.41
CA ASP A 94 -14.47 11.94 -4.61
C ASP A 94 -13.39 12.09 -3.51
N TYR A 95 -12.42 12.99 -3.73
CA TYR A 95 -11.28 13.21 -2.82
C TYR A 95 -11.45 14.45 -1.91
N TYR A 96 -11.96 15.58 -2.42
CA TYR A 96 -12.17 16.85 -1.69
C TYR A 96 -13.63 17.35 -1.65
N GLY A 97 -14.55 16.72 -2.38
CA GLY A 97 -15.93 17.22 -2.57
C GLY A 97 -16.91 16.85 -1.46
N SER A 98 -18.20 17.16 -1.65
CA SER A 98 -19.28 16.83 -0.71
C SER A 98 -19.43 15.32 -0.43
N TRP A 99 -18.80 14.48 -1.26
CA TRP A 99 -18.79 13.02 -1.16
C TRP A 99 -17.47 12.48 -0.59
N CYS A 100 -16.59 13.34 -0.03
CA CYS A 100 -15.27 13.00 0.53
C CYS A 100 -15.21 11.56 1.05
N LEU A 101 -14.70 10.67 0.22
CA LEU A 101 -14.56 9.27 0.56
C LEU A 101 -13.35 9.16 1.50
N THR A 102 -13.45 8.28 2.50
CA THR A 102 -12.26 7.90 3.25
C THR A 102 -11.23 7.28 2.29
N SER A 103 -9.94 7.41 2.57
CA SER A 103 -8.87 6.83 1.74
C SER A 103 -9.10 5.34 1.45
N ASN A 104 -9.67 4.60 2.42
CA ASN A 104 -10.01 3.20 2.24
C ASN A 104 -11.21 3.01 1.30
N GLN A 105 -12.26 3.83 1.41
CA GLN A 105 -13.36 3.81 0.45
C GLN A 105 -12.92 4.19 -0.96
N ILE A 106 -11.97 5.12 -1.11
CA ILE A 106 -11.36 5.48 -2.40
C ILE A 106 -10.73 4.24 -3.05
N LEU A 107 -9.86 3.54 -2.31
CA LEU A 107 -9.19 2.34 -2.79
C LEU A 107 -10.20 1.24 -3.16
N ILE A 108 -11.15 0.95 -2.28
CA ILE A 108 -12.17 -0.09 -2.50
C ILE A 108 -13.07 0.26 -3.69
N ASN A 109 -13.51 1.51 -3.82
CA ASN A 109 -14.35 1.94 -4.93
C ASN A 109 -13.59 1.83 -6.25
N TRP A 110 -12.34 2.26 -6.30
CA TRP A 110 -11.52 2.08 -7.51
C TRP A 110 -11.36 0.61 -7.87
N LEU A 111 -11.00 -0.25 -6.90
CA LEU A 111 -10.81 -1.69 -7.10
C LEU A 111 -12.09 -2.42 -7.56
N THR A 112 -13.27 -1.92 -7.20
CA THR A 112 -14.56 -2.55 -7.53
C THR A 112 -15.27 -1.95 -8.74
N ARG A 113 -14.93 -0.72 -9.15
CA ARG A 113 -15.54 -0.04 -10.32
C ARG A 113 -15.01 -0.55 -11.66
N SER A 114 -13.88 -1.26 -11.68
CA SER A 114 -13.26 -1.70 -12.93
C SER A 114 -12.50 -3.00 -12.73
N ILE A 115 -12.35 -3.73 -13.83
CA ILE A 115 -11.55 -4.95 -13.91
C ILE A 115 -10.08 -4.50 -14.01
N HIS A 116 -9.33 -4.67 -12.92
CA HIS A 116 -7.92 -4.31 -12.85
C HIS A 116 -7.04 -5.55 -13.02
N SER A 117 -5.97 -5.43 -13.79
CA SER A 117 -4.93 -6.46 -13.86
C SER A 117 -3.98 -6.36 -12.67
N VAL A 118 -3.27 -7.46 -12.39
CA VAL A 118 -2.18 -7.47 -11.39
C VAL A 118 -1.16 -6.37 -11.70
N ASP A 119 -0.79 -6.21 -12.97
CA ASP A 119 0.23 -5.24 -13.39
C ASP A 119 -0.23 -3.80 -13.12
N GLN A 120 -1.49 -3.46 -13.39
CA GLN A 120 -2.04 -2.13 -13.09
C GLN A 120 -2.00 -1.80 -11.59
N VAL A 121 -2.32 -2.77 -10.73
CA VAL A 121 -2.26 -2.56 -9.27
C VAL A 121 -0.81 -2.47 -8.78
N VAL A 122 0.10 -3.28 -9.34
CA VAL A 122 1.53 -3.22 -9.04
C VAL A 122 2.13 -1.88 -9.46
N ASP A 123 1.76 -1.37 -10.63
CA ASP A 123 2.20 -0.06 -11.13
C ASP A 123 1.71 1.07 -10.21
N LEU A 124 0.43 1.03 -9.79
CA LEU A 124 -0.12 1.99 -8.84
C LEU A 124 0.67 1.97 -7.51
N PHE A 125 0.92 0.78 -6.96
CA PHE A 125 1.65 0.66 -5.68
C PHE A 125 3.09 1.13 -5.81
N THR A 126 3.72 0.87 -6.96
CA THR A 126 5.08 1.32 -7.26
C THR A 126 5.15 2.84 -7.41
N ALA A 127 4.21 3.45 -8.13
CA ALA A 127 4.09 4.91 -8.24
C ALA A 127 3.86 5.56 -6.88
N ALA A 128 2.95 5.02 -6.08
CA ALA A 128 2.67 5.52 -4.74
C ALA A 128 3.87 5.42 -3.79
N ALA A 129 4.67 4.36 -3.92
CA ALA A 129 5.91 4.20 -3.18
C ALA A 129 6.95 5.27 -3.58
N ALA A 130 7.15 5.48 -4.88
CA ALA A 130 8.06 6.50 -5.39
C ALA A 130 7.63 7.91 -4.95
N GLU A 131 6.34 8.21 -4.96
CA GLU A 131 5.81 9.47 -4.44
C GLU A 131 6.06 9.64 -2.93
N ALA A 132 5.96 8.56 -2.15
CA ALA A 132 6.23 8.59 -0.71
C ALA A 132 7.72 8.85 -0.41
N ASP A 133 8.63 8.27 -1.19
CA ASP A 133 10.06 8.57 -1.08
C ASP A 133 10.35 10.04 -1.37
N ASN A 134 9.75 10.57 -2.45
CA ASN A 134 9.93 11.96 -2.86
C ASN A 134 9.35 12.95 -1.83
N ALA A 135 8.28 12.58 -1.13
CA ALA A 135 7.72 13.37 -0.04
C ALA A 135 8.57 13.31 1.24
N GLY A 136 9.32 12.22 1.45
CA GLY A 136 10.23 12.03 2.58
C GLY A 136 11.66 12.57 2.36
N GLY A 137 11.98 13.03 1.15
CA GLY A 137 13.29 13.56 0.75
C GLY A 137 13.61 14.97 1.22
N VAL A 138 12.70 15.64 1.94
CA VAL A 138 13.00 16.86 2.69
C VAL A 138 13.41 16.46 4.10
N ARG A 139 14.71 16.19 4.29
CA ARG A 139 15.35 16.09 5.62
C ARG A 139 16.35 17.20 5.77
#